data_AF-A0A2V5XAQ6-F1
#
_entry.id   AF-A0A2V5XAQ6-F1
#
_cell.length_a   1.000
_cell.length_b   1.000
_cell.length_c   1.000
_cell.angle_alpha   90.00
_cell.angle_beta   90.00
_cell.angle_gamma   90.00
#
_symmetry.space_group_name_H-M   'P 1'
#
loop_
_entity.id
_entity.type
_entity.pdbx_description
1 polymer ?
#
loop_
_entity_poly.entity_id
_entity_poly.type
_entity_poly.pdbx_seq_one_letter_code
_entity_poly.pdbx_strand_id
1 'polypeptide(L)'
;MLVDQHQLRVHDLDGIIKGYPAEFLHHPPSPQHPKNLGALASGARLQIVDYALEIEGKLNPKPLKDGGAPAIHFKIETAMMNQHLESWLMADDPQHGNFSMGLANIELKRGSAPTSPSSITSTSKNEEKDLEESIFAFSKAPDEQIGHVNKGGSTGAKVQLEPPRNRNKGRVLISLGGKESSFDVAENVGREMKIEKTPFTLKIDNYWADFRIENGKPGSISDQPNNPAVLVTIRGKAVPATIVETKNPHGGGELPTTGGPPTMPAVGDAAPNHLILFVANDGAISYELLSRKSGKSSGKIDINKPLTTGWADWQLVIDKAMPHAEQWMDFTPAKSETTSTSAGAAELPDGVRIRVEQNGETLEQWVPAGWQVTVPTLPNETMVAYGWKTLPLPIGLELLDFEVKRNEGSDSPAGFKSTLRVSSSDGESATGACWMNHPFSYPSSWLRTWTGFTYKISQASWNPENLGQSSVQILRDPGWLLKWIGSLLVVIGVFMMFYLQPYRKQTEGEPITLTGPKPPKRAQELHPVAR
;
A
#
# COMPACT_ATOMS: atom_id res chain seq x y z
N MET A 1 20.56 -0.60 1.86
CA MET A 1 19.78 -0.04 2.98
C MET A 1 19.65 1.45 2.80
N LEU A 2 18.51 2.03 3.17
CA LEU A 2 18.35 3.48 3.31
C LEU A 2 18.79 3.85 4.73
N VAL A 3 19.66 4.86 4.84
CA VAL A 3 19.99 5.49 6.11
C VAL A 3 19.11 6.72 6.23
N ASP A 4 18.65 7.03 7.45
CA ASP A 4 17.94 8.26 7.81
C ASP A 4 18.87 9.48 7.73
N GLN A 5 19.43 9.70 6.55
CA GLN A 5 20.36 10.78 6.18
C GLN A 5 20.15 11.07 4.69
N HIS A 6 19.84 12.31 4.34
CA HIS A 6 19.71 12.71 2.95
C HIS A 6 21.07 12.95 2.27
N GLN A 7 21.16 12.55 1.01
CA GLN A 7 22.34 12.65 0.16
C GLN A 7 21.93 13.09 -1.25
N LEU A 8 22.70 14.03 -1.81
CA LEU A 8 22.66 14.35 -3.24
C LEU A 8 23.65 13.45 -3.96
N ARG A 9 23.16 12.58 -4.84
CA ARG A 9 23.96 11.68 -5.67
C ARG A 9 24.07 12.28 -7.06
N VAL A 10 25.29 12.31 -7.59
CA VAL A 10 25.62 12.92 -8.87
C VAL A 10 26.39 11.91 -9.70
N HIS A 11 25.87 11.60 -10.88
CA HIS A 11 26.53 10.77 -11.87
C HIS A 11 26.91 11.64 -13.06
N ASP A 12 28.21 11.73 -13.31
CA ASP A 12 28.81 12.59 -14.33
C ASP A 12 29.70 11.78 -15.27
N LEU A 13 30.50 12.44 -16.12
CA LEU A 13 31.33 11.81 -17.17
C LEU A 13 32.33 10.75 -16.70
N ASP A 14 32.74 10.78 -15.43
CA ASP A 14 33.71 9.84 -14.89
C ASP A 14 33.11 8.45 -14.59
N GLY A 15 31.80 8.28 -14.76
CA GLY A 15 31.10 7.03 -14.49
C GLY A 15 31.00 6.69 -13.00
N ILE A 16 31.41 7.61 -12.12
CA ILE A 16 31.42 7.42 -10.67
C ILE A 16 30.24 8.19 -10.08
N ILE A 17 29.41 7.51 -9.29
CA ILE A 17 28.34 8.16 -8.54
C ILE A 17 28.97 8.82 -7.30
N LYS A 18 29.08 10.16 -7.34
CA LYS A 18 29.54 10.96 -6.20
C LYS A 18 28.37 11.26 -5.28
N GLY A 19 28.56 11.12 -3.98
CA GLY A 19 27.53 11.34 -2.99
C GLY A 19 27.88 12.48 -2.03
N TYR A 20 27.08 13.55 -2.03
CA TYR A 20 27.26 14.73 -1.19
C TYR A 20 26.25 14.75 -0.04
N PRO A 21 26.66 14.92 1.23
CA PRO A 21 25.73 15.04 2.34
C PRO A 21 24.78 16.23 2.13
N ALA A 22 23.47 16.01 2.27
CA ALA A 22 22.43 17.00 1.98
C ALA A 22 21.34 16.99 3.06
N GLU A 23 21.79 17.02 4.32
CA GLU A 23 20.96 17.10 5.52
C GLU A 23 21.05 18.51 6.11
N PHE A 24 19.90 19.12 6.41
CA PHE A 24 19.78 20.55 6.71
C PHE A 24 18.93 20.80 7.96
N LEU A 25 19.43 20.40 9.14
CA LEU A 25 18.68 20.52 10.40
C LEU A 25 18.64 21.95 10.97
N HIS A 26 19.72 22.72 10.80
CA HIS A 26 19.89 24.02 11.47
C HIS A 26 20.20 25.18 10.53
N HIS A 27 20.85 24.90 9.39
CA HIS A 27 21.31 25.91 8.45
C HIS A 27 21.05 25.43 7.01
N PRO A 28 19.80 25.52 6.53
CA PRO A 28 19.50 25.20 5.13
C PRO A 28 20.23 26.18 4.19
N PRO A 29 20.64 25.72 3.00
CA PRO A 29 21.24 26.59 2.00
C PRO A 29 20.24 27.67 1.56
N SER A 30 20.75 28.84 1.24
CA SER A 30 19.96 29.92 0.65
C SER A 30 20.71 30.56 -0.52
N PRO A 31 20.04 31.36 -1.36
CA PRO A 31 20.72 32.06 -2.45
C PRO A 31 21.88 32.93 -1.99
N GLN A 32 21.85 33.43 -0.75
CA GLN A 32 22.93 34.22 -0.14
C GLN A 32 24.03 33.34 0.49
N HIS A 33 23.67 32.15 0.98
CA HIS A 33 24.60 31.19 1.59
C HIS A 33 24.49 29.81 0.93
N PRO A 34 24.95 29.68 -0.34
CA PRO A 34 24.87 28.41 -1.05
C PRO A 34 25.90 27.41 -0.53
N LYS A 35 25.52 26.13 -0.49
CA LYS A 35 26.43 25.04 -0.17
C LYS A 35 27.18 24.61 -1.42
N ASN A 36 28.47 24.97 -1.49
CA ASN A 36 29.34 24.60 -2.59
C ASN A 36 29.72 23.11 -2.53
N LEU A 37 29.50 22.37 -3.62
CA LEU A 37 29.83 20.94 -3.73
C LEU A 37 31.09 20.66 -4.58
N GLY A 38 31.64 21.70 -5.22
CA GLY A 38 32.89 21.63 -5.98
C GLY A 38 32.68 21.47 -7.48
N ALA A 39 33.77 21.13 -8.19
CA ALA A 39 33.74 20.87 -9.63
C ALA A 39 33.46 19.39 -9.92
N LEU A 40 32.61 19.15 -10.92
CA LEU A 40 32.31 17.85 -11.49
C LEU A 40 33.37 17.46 -12.53
N ALA A 41 33.37 16.22 -13.00
CA ALA A 41 34.32 15.73 -14.01
C ALA A 41 34.13 16.41 -15.37
N SER A 42 32.91 16.87 -15.66
CA SER A 42 32.57 17.76 -16.78
C SER A 42 33.16 19.17 -16.67
N GLY A 43 33.77 19.53 -15.53
CA GLY A 43 34.23 20.89 -15.25
C GLY A 43 33.10 21.83 -14.81
N ALA A 44 31.86 21.34 -14.77
CA ALA A 44 30.73 22.10 -14.21
C ALA A 44 30.89 22.28 -12.69
N ARG A 45 30.54 23.44 -12.16
CA ARG A 45 30.53 23.71 -10.73
C ARG A 45 29.14 23.48 -10.17
N LEU A 46 29.04 22.63 -9.15
CA LEU A 46 27.78 22.26 -8.50
C LEU A 46 27.63 22.93 -7.13
N GLN A 47 26.44 23.47 -6.86
CA GLN A 47 26.06 24.04 -5.57
C GLN A 47 24.61 23.64 -5.22
N ILE A 48 24.30 23.61 -3.93
CA ILE A 48 22.92 23.62 -3.44
C ILE A 48 22.63 25.04 -2.98
N VAL A 49 21.64 25.69 -3.59
CA VAL A 49 21.35 27.11 -3.40
C VAL A 49 20.06 27.36 -2.65
N ASP A 50 19.24 26.34 -2.44
CA ASP A 50 18.00 26.43 -1.69
C ASP A 50 17.54 25.06 -1.18
N TYR A 51 16.64 25.05 -0.22
CA TYR A 51 16.00 23.85 0.34
C TYR A 51 14.55 24.15 0.72
N ALA A 52 13.64 23.24 0.39
CA ALA A 52 12.23 23.34 0.77
C ALA A 52 11.77 22.04 1.41
N LEU A 53 10.96 22.16 2.47
CA LEU A 53 10.37 21.03 3.19
C LEU A 53 9.31 20.28 2.38
N GLU A 54 8.66 20.98 1.45
CA GLU A 54 7.61 20.43 0.61
C GLU A 54 7.81 20.95 -0.82
N ILE A 55 7.96 20.02 -1.76
CA ILE A 55 8.04 20.27 -3.19
C ILE A 55 6.81 19.71 -3.87
N GLU A 56 6.09 20.59 -4.56
CA GLU A 56 5.01 20.22 -5.46
C GLU A 56 5.57 19.99 -6.86
N GLY A 57 5.17 18.88 -7.49
CA GLY A 57 5.44 18.60 -8.90
C GLY A 57 4.20 18.85 -9.74
N LYS A 58 4.27 19.79 -10.68
CA LYS A 58 3.21 20.02 -11.67
C LYS A 58 3.63 19.40 -13.00
N LEU A 59 2.80 18.53 -13.56
CA LEU A 59 3.01 17.98 -14.90
C LEU A 59 3.03 19.12 -15.92
N ASN A 60 4.09 19.18 -16.72
CA ASN A 60 4.26 20.13 -17.81
C ASN A 60 4.99 19.43 -18.98
N PRO A 61 4.27 18.62 -19.78
CA PRO A 61 4.86 17.80 -20.83
C PRO A 61 5.61 18.64 -21.86
N LYS A 62 6.71 18.09 -22.39
CA LYS A 62 7.52 18.75 -23.43
C LYS A 62 7.24 18.12 -24.80
N PRO A 63 7.11 18.92 -25.87
CA PRO A 63 6.85 18.38 -27.20
C PRO A 63 8.06 17.60 -27.74
N LEU A 64 7.81 16.43 -28.31
CA LEU A 64 8.77 15.63 -29.05
C LEU A 64 8.53 15.73 -30.55
N LYS A 65 9.59 15.56 -31.35
CA LYS A 65 9.50 15.55 -32.82
C LYS A 65 8.78 14.31 -33.33
N ASP A 66 9.14 13.15 -32.79
CA ASP A 66 8.55 11.83 -33.09
C ASP A 66 8.54 10.99 -31.81
N GLY A 67 7.59 10.06 -31.70
CA GLY A 67 7.45 9.19 -30.53
C GLY A 67 6.81 9.89 -29.31
N GLY A 68 6.73 9.19 -28.17
CA GLY A 68 6.06 9.71 -26.98
C GLY A 68 4.53 9.55 -26.99
N ALA A 69 3.91 9.89 -25.86
CA ALA A 69 2.46 9.81 -25.68
C ALA A 69 1.79 11.15 -26.06
N PRO A 70 0.58 11.14 -26.63
CA PRO A 70 -0.20 12.35 -26.77
C PRO A 70 -0.48 13.00 -25.42
N ALA A 71 -0.39 14.33 -25.33
CA ALA A 71 -0.74 15.10 -24.16
C ALA A 71 -1.71 16.23 -24.51
N ILE A 72 -2.66 16.52 -23.62
CA ILE A 72 -3.56 17.68 -23.77
C ILE A 72 -3.59 18.48 -22.48
N HIS A 73 -3.71 19.79 -22.63
CA HIS A 73 -4.04 20.68 -21.53
C HIS A 73 -5.52 21.03 -21.64
N PHE A 74 -6.22 20.95 -20.53
CA PHE A 74 -7.62 21.34 -20.45
C PHE A 74 -7.84 22.37 -19.35
N LYS A 75 -8.88 23.17 -19.54
CA LYS A 75 -9.41 24.13 -18.57
C LYS A 75 -10.88 23.84 -18.34
N ILE A 76 -11.30 23.92 -17.08
CA ILE A 76 -12.70 23.86 -16.68
C ILE A 76 -13.04 25.16 -15.97
N GLU A 77 -14.08 25.81 -16.45
CA GLU A 77 -14.65 26.99 -15.80
C GLU A 77 -16.06 26.69 -15.32
N THR A 78 -16.38 27.18 -14.12
CA THR A 78 -17.72 27.10 -13.53
C THR A 78 -18.29 28.50 -13.42
N ALA A 79 -19.47 28.76 -13.98
CA ALA A 79 -20.10 30.07 -13.91
C ALA A 79 -20.66 30.37 -12.51
N MET A 80 -21.20 29.37 -11.81
CA MET A 80 -21.84 29.53 -10.51
C MET A 80 -20.85 29.55 -9.33
N MET A 81 -19.76 28.79 -9.39
CA MET A 81 -18.78 28.69 -8.29
C MET A 81 -17.49 29.48 -8.55
N ASN A 82 -17.35 30.11 -9.73
CA ASN A 82 -16.15 30.84 -10.17
C ASN A 82 -14.83 30.07 -9.94
N GLN A 83 -14.88 28.75 -10.11
CA GLN A 83 -13.71 27.88 -10.06
C GLN A 83 -13.08 27.78 -11.45
N HIS A 84 -11.76 27.88 -11.48
CA HIS A 84 -10.93 27.62 -12.65
C HIS A 84 -10.02 26.45 -12.33
N LEU A 85 -10.26 25.31 -12.96
CA LEU A 85 -9.42 24.12 -12.86
C LEU A 85 -8.66 23.97 -14.18
N GLU A 86 -7.38 23.64 -14.10
CA GLU A 86 -6.58 23.33 -15.28
C GLU A 86 -5.60 22.21 -14.97
N SER A 87 -5.35 21.34 -15.94
CA SER A 87 -4.35 20.27 -15.81
C SER A 87 -3.90 19.77 -17.18
N TRP A 88 -2.75 19.09 -17.18
CA TRP A 88 -2.30 18.26 -18.29
C TRP A 88 -2.77 16.82 -18.09
N LEU A 89 -3.14 16.17 -19.20
CA LEU A 89 -3.36 14.73 -19.29
C LEU A 89 -2.39 14.13 -20.30
N MET A 90 -1.86 12.94 -20.03
CA MET A 90 -1.03 12.16 -20.96
C MET A 90 -1.71 10.83 -21.27
N ALA A 91 -1.86 10.52 -22.55
CA ALA A 91 -2.57 9.33 -22.99
C ALA A 91 -1.78 8.08 -22.58
N ASP A 92 -2.48 7.05 -22.14
CA ASP A 92 -1.91 5.76 -21.75
C ASP A 92 -0.95 5.84 -20.53
N ASP A 93 -0.90 6.97 -19.82
CA ASP A 93 -0.14 7.14 -18.58
C ASP A 93 -1.00 6.72 -17.35
N PRO A 94 -0.58 5.74 -16.54
CA PRO A 94 -1.37 5.27 -15.39
C PRO A 94 -1.62 6.33 -14.31
N GLN A 95 -0.74 7.32 -14.19
CA GLN A 95 -0.80 8.37 -13.17
C GLN A 95 -1.40 9.67 -13.70
N HIS A 96 -1.15 9.99 -14.96
CA HIS A 96 -1.50 11.28 -15.58
C HIS A 96 -2.50 11.16 -16.73
N GLY A 97 -3.03 9.97 -16.99
CA GLY A 97 -4.07 9.74 -18.00
C GLY A 97 -5.49 10.00 -17.49
N ASN A 98 -5.67 10.24 -16.19
CA ASN A 98 -6.95 10.54 -15.58
C ASN A 98 -6.91 11.80 -14.71
N PHE A 99 -8.06 12.45 -14.58
CA PHE A 99 -8.30 13.56 -13.68
C PHE A 99 -9.66 13.41 -13.02
N SER A 100 -9.64 13.03 -11.74
CA SER A 100 -10.84 12.80 -10.94
C SER A 100 -11.22 14.04 -10.14
N MET A 101 -12.50 14.42 -10.22
CA MET A 101 -13.12 15.50 -9.45
C MET A 101 -14.13 14.94 -8.43
N GLY A 102 -13.96 13.68 -8.03
CA GLY A 102 -14.85 12.96 -7.12
C GLY A 102 -16.13 12.47 -7.78
N LEU A 103 -17.00 13.38 -8.23
CA LEU A 103 -18.28 13.04 -8.86
C LEU A 103 -18.22 12.97 -10.39
N ALA A 104 -17.09 13.35 -10.99
CA ALA A 104 -16.84 13.27 -12.42
C ALA A 104 -15.37 12.94 -12.68
N ASN A 105 -15.09 12.24 -13.78
CA ASN A 105 -13.74 11.84 -14.16
C ASN A 105 -13.46 12.14 -15.63
N ILE A 106 -12.29 12.69 -15.92
CA ILE A 106 -11.80 12.94 -17.28
C ILE A 106 -10.65 11.98 -17.55
N GLU A 107 -10.66 11.29 -18.68
CA GLU A 107 -9.62 10.35 -19.08
C GLU A 107 -9.11 10.71 -20.49
N LEU A 108 -7.83 10.47 -20.75
CA LEU A 108 -7.21 10.62 -22.07
C LEU A 108 -6.71 9.27 -22.60
N LYS A 109 -7.11 8.94 -23.83
CA LYS A 109 -6.70 7.75 -24.56
C LYS A 109 -6.14 8.07 -25.94
N ARG A 110 -5.33 7.17 -26.46
CA ARG A 110 -4.94 7.19 -27.87
C ARG A 110 -6.06 6.66 -28.77
N GLY A 111 -6.19 7.20 -29.97
CA GLY A 111 -7.10 6.73 -31.01
C GLY A 111 -8.23 7.71 -31.31
N SER A 112 -9.37 7.18 -31.74
CA SER A 112 -10.56 7.99 -32.03
C SER A 112 -11.75 7.44 -31.28
N ALA A 113 -12.64 8.32 -30.85
CA ALA A 113 -13.91 7.91 -30.26
C ALA A 113 -14.67 7.01 -31.24
N PRO A 114 -15.31 5.92 -30.77
CA PRO A 114 -16.10 5.05 -31.62
C PRO A 114 -17.20 5.88 -32.30
N THR A 115 -17.18 5.93 -33.63
CA THR A 115 -18.18 6.65 -34.42
C THR A 115 -19.50 5.90 -34.29
N SER A 116 -20.47 6.47 -33.56
CA SER A 116 -21.80 5.88 -33.47
C SER A 116 -22.67 6.38 -34.63
N PRO A 117 -23.12 5.53 -35.57
CA PRO A 117 -24.43 5.69 -36.16
C PRO A 117 -25.47 5.08 -35.21
N SER A 118 -26.48 5.88 -34.86
CA SER A 118 -27.80 5.53 -34.35
C SER A 118 -27.95 4.32 -33.40
N SER A 119 -28.39 4.63 -32.17
CA SER A 119 -29.20 3.74 -31.32
C SER A 119 -28.66 2.30 -31.20
N ILE A 120 -27.55 2.11 -30.49
CA ILE A 120 -27.40 0.88 -29.72
C ILE A 120 -28.31 1.06 -28.51
N THR A 121 -29.57 0.68 -28.69
CA THR A 121 -30.37 0.21 -27.57
C THR A 121 -29.60 -0.97 -26.99
N SER A 122 -28.75 -0.72 -26.00
CA SER A 122 -28.34 -1.76 -25.07
C SER A 122 -29.57 -2.13 -24.25
N THR A 123 -30.51 -2.81 -24.93
CA THR A 123 -31.25 -3.85 -24.26
C THR A 123 -30.20 -4.92 -23.96
N SER A 124 -29.53 -4.79 -22.81
CA SER A 124 -29.31 -5.98 -22.00
C SER A 124 -30.71 -6.55 -21.78
N LYS A 125 -31.17 -7.35 -22.75
CA LYS A 125 -32.29 -8.21 -22.46
C LYS A 125 -31.82 -9.02 -21.27
N ASN A 126 -32.55 -8.89 -20.17
CA ASN A 126 -32.69 -9.92 -19.16
C ASN A 126 -33.22 -11.18 -19.86
N GLU A 127 -32.39 -11.81 -20.68
CA GLU A 127 -32.68 -13.10 -21.28
C GLU A 127 -32.33 -14.15 -20.23
N GLU A 128 -33.34 -14.87 -19.80
CA GLU A 128 -33.17 -16.03 -18.93
C GLU A 128 -32.27 -17.05 -19.63
N LYS A 129 -31.14 -17.38 -19.00
CA LYS A 129 -30.23 -18.43 -19.45
C LYS A 129 -30.37 -19.65 -18.55
N ASP A 130 -30.06 -20.83 -19.08
CA ASP A 130 -29.82 -21.99 -18.23
C ASP A 130 -28.56 -21.75 -17.40
N LEU A 131 -28.73 -21.67 -16.09
CA LEU A 131 -27.65 -21.52 -15.12
C LEU A 131 -27.40 -22.85 -14.43
N GLU A 132 -26.12 -23.15 -14.23
CA GLU A 132 -25.66 -24.28 -13.43
C GLU A 132 -24.40 -23.89 -12.67
N GLU A 133 -24.40 -24.07 -11.36
CA GLU A 133 -23.29 -23.70 -10.47
C GLU A 133 -23.13 -24.77 -9.39
N SER A 134 -21.89 -25.19 -9.16
CA SER A 134 -21.52 -26.11 -8.07
C SER A 134 -20.84 -25.34 -6.94
N ILE A 135 -21.23 -25.58 -5.70
CA ILE A 135 -20.75 -24.84 -4.53
C ILE A 135 -20.30 -25.82 -3.45
N PHE A 136 -19.07 -25.66 -2.97
CA PHE A 136 -18.58 -26.26 -1.74
C PHE A 136 -18.92 -25.39 -0.55
N ALA A 137 -19.51 -26.00 0.49
CA ALA A 137 -19.77 -25.35 1.77
C ALA A 137 -19.18 -26.16 2.93
N PHE A 138 -18.55 -25.48 3.88
CA PHE A 138 -17.83 -26.08 5.00
C PHE A 138 -18.48 -25.69 6.33
N SER A 139 -18.67 -26.65 7.24
CA SER A 139 -19.32 -26.33 8.52
C SER A 139 -18.40 -25.57 9.47
N LYS A 140 -17.07 -25.66 9.29
CA LYS A 140 -16.06 -24.94 10.10
C LYS A 140 -15.74 -23.55 9.57
N ALA A 141 -16.15 -23.24 8.34
CA ALA A 141 -15.99 -21.94 7.71
C ALA A 141 -17.31 -21.57 6.99
N PRO A 142 -18.40 -21.30 7.74
CA PRO A 142 -19.74 -21.12 7.18
C PRO A 142 -19.87 -19.89 6.28
N ASP A 143 -18.92 -18.96 6.34
CA ASP A 143 -18.88 -17.76 5.50
C ASP A 143 -17.94 -17.92 4.28
N GLU A 144 -17.19 -19.02 4.19
CA GLU A 144 -16.24 -19.30 3.11
C GLU A 144 -16.78 -20.43 2.22
N GLN A 145 -17.63 -20.09 1.24
CA GLN A 145 -18.06 -21.04 0.21
C GLN A 145 -17.17 -20.91 -1.04
N ILE A 146 -16.99 -22.02 -1.77
CA ILE A 146 -16.24 -22.02 -3.04
C ILE A 146 -17.21 -22.42 -4.16
N GLY A 147 -17.54 -21.47 -5.04
CA GLY A 147 -18.43 -21.67 -6.18
C GLY A 147 -17.69 -21.88 -7.50
N HIS A 148 -18.24 -22.73 -8.36
CA HIS A 148 -17.80 -22.93 -9.74
C HIS A 148 -18.99 -22.88 -10.70
N VAL A 149 -18.95 -21.96 -11.66
CA VAL A 149 -19.99 -21.81 -12.67
C VAL A 149 -19.79 -22.85 -13.76
N ASN A 150 -20.71 -23.81 -13.85
CA ASN A 150 -20.69 -24.85 -14.88
C ASN A 150 -21.39 -24.39 -16.18
N LYS A 151 -22.43 -23.56 -16.09
CA LYS A 151 -23.19 -23.07 -17.25
C LYS A 151 -23.83 -21.70 -17.00
N GLY A 152 -23.82 -20.84 -18.01
CA GLY A 152 -24.64 -19.62 -18.09
C GLY A 152 -24.19 -18.42 -17.23
N GLY A 153 -23.77 -18.64 -15.99
CA GLY A 153 -23.35 -17.62 -15.03
C GLY A 153 -23.65 -18.02 -13.58
N SER A 154 -23.22 -17.20 -12.60
CA SER A 154 -23.49 -17.48 -11.19
C SER A 154 -24.98 -17.36 -10.88
N THR A 155 -25.47 -18.24 -10.01
CA THR A 155 -26.82 -18.21 -9.47
C THR A 155 -26.96 -17.15 -8.38
N GLY A 156 -25.85 -16.71 -7.77
CA GLY A 156 -25.86 -15.82 -6.61
C GLY A 156 -26.31 -16.49 -5.31
N ALA A 157 -26.34 -17.82 -5.28
CA ALA A 157 -26.71 -18.58 -4.09
C ALA A 157 -25.64 -18.50 -3.01
N LYS A 158 -26.06 -18.25 -1.77
CA LYS A 158 -25.25 -18.49 -0.58
C LYS A 158 -25.62 -19.83 0.04
N VAL A 159 -24.63 -20.68 0.28
CA VAL A 159 -24.82 -22.03 0.80
C VAL A 159 -24.02 -22.17 2.09
N GLN A 160 -24.71 -22.52 3.17
CA GLN A 160 -24.09 -22.78 4.48
C GLN A 160 -24.39 -24.21 4.91
N LEU A 161 -23.39 -24.86 5.49
CA LEU A 161 -23.54 -26.17 6.12
C LEU A 161 -23.61 -26.00 7.63
N GLU A 162 -24.77 -26.21 8.23
CA GLU A 162 -24.91 -26.21 9.67
C GLU A 162 -24.18 -27.42 10.27
N PRO A 163 -23.49 -27.24 11.42
CA PRO A 163 -22.76 -28.32 12.05
C PRO A 163 -23.72 -29.45 12.48
N PRO A 164 -23.32 -30.72 12.27
CA PRO A 164 -24.14 -31.86 12.63
C PRO A 164 -24.42 -31.93 14.14
N ARG A 165 -25.70 -32.10 14.50
CA ARG A 165 -26.16 -32.34 15.89
C ARG A 165 -26.74 -33.75 16.00
N ASN A 166 -26.54 -34.41 17.15
CA ASN A 166 -27.12 -35.73 17.47
C ASN A 166 -26.88 -36.84 16.41
N ARG A 167 -25.64 -37.00 15.92
CA ARG A 167 -25.24 -38.01 14.91
C ARG A 167 -25.90 -37.87 13.52
N ASN A 168 -26.55 -36.74 13.21
CA ASN A 168 -27.00 -36.42 11.85
C ASN A 168 -25.84 -35.86 11.00
N LYS A 169 -25.99 -35.75 9.67
CA LYS A 169 -25.01 -35.16 8.72
C LYS A 169 -25.12 -33.63 8.58
N GLY A 170 -25.95 -32.99 9.40
CA GLY A 170 -26.17 -31.53 9.38
C GLY A 170 -27.26 -31.11 8.39
N ARG A 171 -27.40 -29.80 8.20
CA ARG A 171 -28.39 -29.20 7.29
C ARG A 171 -27.73 -28.21 6.35
N VAL A 172 -28.16 -28.20 5.09
CA VAL A 172 -27.76 -27.21 4.11
C VAL A 172 -28.78 -26.09 4.11
N LEU A 173 -28.32 -24.88 4.43
CA LEU A 173 -29.07 -23.64 4.32
C LEU A 173 -28.69 -22.95 3.01
N ILE A 174 -29.67 -22.66 2.15
CA ILE A 174 -29.46 -21.90 0.91
C ILE A 174 -30.22 -20.58 1.00
N SER A 175 -29.52 -19.48 0.77
CA SER A 175 -30.09 -18.15 0.61
C SER A 175 -29.95 -17.69 -0.83
N LEU A 176 -31.08 -17.43 -1.49
CA LEU A 176 -31.14 -17.03 -2.89
C LEU A 176 -32.23 -15.99 -3.11
N GLY A 177 -31.88 -14.81 -3.62
CA GLY A 177 -32.82 -13.71 -3.85
C GLY A 177 -33.54 -13.24 -2.58
N GLY A 178 -32.87 -13.30 -1.43
CA GLY A 178 -33.44 -12.95 -0.11
C GLY A 178 -34.40 -13.99 0.47
N LYS A 179 -34.49 -15.20 -0.11
CA LYS A 179 -35.27 -16.32 0.41
C LYS A 179 -34.35 -17.42 0.90
N GLU A 180 -34.72 -18.03 2.02
CA GLU A 180 -33.97 -19.12 2.63
C GLU A 180 -34.73 -20.45 2.51
N SER A 181 -33.98 -21.53 2.31
CA SER A 181 -34.49 -22.90 2.31
C SER A 181 -33.49 -23.80 3.03
N SER A 182 -33.98 -24.79 3.76
CA SER A 182 -33.17 -25.71 4.56
C SER A 182 -33.43 -27.16 4.12
N PHE A 183 -32.36 -27.93 3.93
CA PHE A 183 -32.43 -29.33 3.54
C PHE A 183 -31.59 -30.19 4.48
N ASP A 184 -32.17 -31.28 4.96
CA ASP A 184 -31.42 -32.28 5.74
C ASP A 184 -30.46 -33.04 4.82
N VAL A 185 -29.17 -33.08 5.18
CA VAL A 185 -28.15 -33.72 4.33
C VAL A 185 -28.36 -35.23 4.27
N ALA A 186 -28.68 -35.89 5.38
CA ALA A 186 -28.77 -37.34 5.41
C ALA A 186 -29.95 -37.86 4.57
N GLU A 187 -31.06 -37.11 4.54
CA GLU A 187 -32.26 -37.50 3.81
C GLU A 187 -32.18 -37.22 2.30
N ASN A 188 -31.31 -36.29 1.88
CA ASN A 188 -31.37 -35.69 0.55
C ASN A 188 -30.09 -35.77 -0.29
N VAL A 189 -28.99 -36.33 0.23
CA VAL A 189 -27.79 -36.62 -0.59
C VAL A 189 -28.16 -37.46 -1.82
N GLY A 190 -27.72 -37.01 -2.99
CA GLY A 190 -27.98 -37.64 -4.28
C GLY A 190 -29.34 -37.31 -4.91
N ARG A 191 -30.24 -36.58 -4.21
CA ARG A 191 -31.58 -36.22 -4.70
C ARG A 191 -31.62 -34.79 -5.24
N GLU A 192 -32.41 -34.57 -6.29
CA GLU A 192 -32.76 -33.24 -6.77
C GLU A 192 -34.00 -32.72 -6.04
N MET A 193 -33.89 -31.50 -5.50
CA MET A 193 -34.93 -30.84 -4.70
C MET A 193 -35.23 -29.47 -5.27
N LYS A 194 -36.50 -29.06 -5.25
CA LYS A 194 -36.89 -27.72 -5.66
C LYS A 194 -36.58 -26.72 -4.53
N ILE A 195 -35.92 -25.61 -4.84
CA ILE A 195 -35.77 -24.50 -3.90
C ILE A 195 -37.08 -23.71 -3.94
N GLU A 196 -37.83 -23.75 -2.84
CA GLU A 196 -39.18 -23.20 -2.79
C GLU A 196 -39.23 -21.73 -3.24
N LYS A 197 -40.22 -21.40 -4.07
CA LYS A 197 -40.47 -20.03 -4.55
C LYS A 197 -39.31 -19.43 -5.37
N THR A 198 -38.47 -20.27 -5.98
CA THR A 198 -37.44 -19.89 -6.95
C THR A 198 -37.54 -20.80 -8.21
N PRO A 199 -36.96 -20.39 -9.36
CA PRO A 199 -36.87 -21.24 -10.55
C PRO A 199 -35.76 -22.30 -10.47
N PHE A 200 -35.09 -22.46 -9.32
CA PHE A 200 -33.91 -23.29 -9.17
C PHE A 200 -34.20 -24.61 -8.44
N THR A 201 -33.43 -25.63 -8.79
CA THR A 201 -33.34 -26.92 -8.11
C THR A 201 -31.94 -27.07 -7.51
N LEU A 202 -31.85 -27.67 -6.33
CA LEU A 202 -30.61 -28.03 -5.65
C LEU A 202 -30.44 -29.55 -5.65
N LYS A 203 -29.22 -30.01 -5.92
CA LYS A 203 -28.78 -31.38 -5.67
C LYS A 203 -27.61 -31.36 -4.68
N ILE A 204 -27.67 -32.16 -3.62
CA ILE A 204 -26.50 -32.41 -2.77
C ILE A 204 -25.73 -33.56 -3.41
N ASP A 205 -24.63 -33.25 -4.10
CA ASP A 205 -23.86 -34.25 -4.84
C ASP A 205 -23.04 -35.14 -3.93
N ASN A 206 -22.42 -34.57 -2.89
CA ASN A 206 -21.61 -35.31 -1.94
C ASN A 206 -21.57 -34.68 -0.55
N TYR A 207 -21.27 -35.51 0.44
CA TYR A 207 -20.99 -35.13 1.82
C TYR A 207 -19.73 -35.84 2.31
N TRP A 208 -18.84 -35.11 2.96
CA TRP A 208 -17.65 -35.62 3.63
C TRP A 208 -17.72 -35.26 5.11
N ALA A 209 -17.61 -36.24 6.01
CA ALA A 209 -17.67 -36.01 7.45
C ALA A 209 -16.35 -35.40 7.97
N ASP A 210 -15.23 -35.80 7.38
CA ASP A 210 -13.88 -35.35 7.73
C ASP A 210 -13.13 -34.98 6.45
N PHE A 211 -13.57 -33.87 5.85
CA PHE A 211 -13.14 -33.41 4.53
C PHE A 211 -11.64 -33.15 4.44
N ARG A 212 -11.01 -33.76 3.44
CA ARG A 212 -9.61 -33.64 3.09
C ARG A 212 -9.44 -33.69 1.58
N ILE A 213 -8.41 -33.02 1.06
CA ILE A 213 -8.01 -33.15 -0.34
C ILE A 213 -6.78 -34.05 -0.39
N GLU A 214 -6.92 -35.20 -1.03
CA GLU A 214 -5.81 -36.12 -1.30
C GLU A 214 -5.63 -36.25 -2.80
N ASN A 215 -4.42 -35.99 -3.30
CA ASN A 215 -4.09 -36.04 -4.74
C ASN A 215 -5.04 -35.21 -5.63
N GLY A 216 -5.46 -34.04 -5.14
CA GLY A 216 -6.36 -33.15 -5.86
C GLY A 216 -7.82 -33.61 -5.91
N LYS A 217 -8.21 -34.64 -5.14
CA LYS A 217 -9.60 -35.12 -5.05
C LYS A 217 -10.14 -35.00 -3.62
N PRO A 218 -11.41 -34.61 -3.45
CA PRO A 218 -12.03 -34.53 -2.13
C PRO A 218 -12.35 -35.93 -1.58
N GLY A 219 -12.01 -36.16 -0.31
CA GLY A 219 -12.22 -37.42 0.42
C GLY A 219 -12.58 -37.19 1.89
N SER A 220 -12.97 -38.26 2.57
CA SER A 220 -13.23 -38.27 4.03
C SER A 220 -12.25 -39.23 4.69
N ILE A 221 -11.44 -38.75 5.65
CA ILE A 221 -10.47 -39.61 6.36
C ILE A 221 -11.16 -40.44 7.46
N SER A 222 -12.29 -39.95 7.98
CA SER A 222 -13.11 -40.66 8.96
C SER A 222 -14.60 -40.41 8.73
N ASP A 223 -15.44 -41.24 9.35
CA ASP A 223 -16.89 -41.05 9.41
C ASP A 223 -17.32 -40.12 10.57
N GLN A 224 -16.37 -39.64 11.38
CA GLN A 224 -16.64 -38.67 12.42
C GLN A 224 -16.72 -37.27 11.81
N PRO A 225 -17.70 -36.44 12.21
CA PRO A 225 -17.90 -35.12 11.64
C PRO A 225 -16.86 -34.09 12.15
N ASN A 226 -15.57 -34.36 11.97
CA ASN A 226 -14.48 -33.51 12.45
C ASN A 226 -14.25 -32.30 11.53
N ASN A 227 -14.45 -32.46 10.23
CA ASN A 227 -14.38 -31.37 9.25
C ASN A 227 -15.47 -31.53 8.16
N PRO A 228 -16.76 -31.38 8.52
CA PRO A 228 -17.83 -31.62 7.56
C PRO A 228 -17.83 -30.65 6.38
N ALA A 229 -18.01 -31.18 5.18
CA ALA A 229 -18.20 -30.40 3.95
C ALA A 229 -19.25 -31.04 3.04
N VAL A 230 -19.93 -30.20 2.24
CA VAL A 230 -20.87 -30.64 1.20
C VAL A 230 -20.52 -30.01 -0.14
N LEU A 231 -20.79 -30.77 -1.20
CA LEU A 231 -20.85 -30.24 -2.57
C LEU A 231 -22.31 -30.21 -3.00
N VAL A 232 -22.78 -29.04 -3.40
CA VAL A 232 -24.13 -28.86 -3.94
C VAL A 232 -24.08 -28.32 -5.36
N THR A 233 -25.02 -28.73 -6.20
CA THR A 233 -25.21 -28.18 -7.54
C THR A 233 -26.59 -27.53 -7.64
N ILE A 234 -26.63 -26.29 -8.13
CA ILE A 234 -27.84 -25.50 -8.32
C ILE A 234 -28.07 -25.30 -9.81
N ARG A 235 -29.28 -25.61 -10.29
CA ARG A 235 -29.68 -25.54 -11.70
C ARG A 235 -31.00 -24.80 -11.85
N GLY A 236 -31.14 -23.97 -12.89
CA GLY A 236 -32.39 -23.28 -13.18
C GLY A 236 -32.28 -22.30 -14.33
N LYS A 237 -33.42 -21.75 -14.78
CA LYS A 237 -33.45 -20.67 -15.76
C LYS A 237 -33.61 -19.33 -15.06
N ALA A 238 -32.63 -18.44 -15.22
CA ALA A 238 -32.67 -17.09 -14.66
C ALA A 238 -31.68 -16.16 -15.37
N VAL A 239 -31.74 -14.88 -15.02
CA VAL A 239 -30.71 -13.90 -15.40
C VAL A 239 -29.50 -14.10 -14.47
N PRO A 240 -28.26 -14.23 -15.01
CA PRO A 240 -27.06 -14.39 -14.18
C PRO A 240 -26.90 -13.27 -13.15
N ALA A 241 -26.57 -13.63 -11.90
CA ALA A 241 -26.19 -12.64 -10.90
C ALA A 241 -24.76 -12.13 -11.20
N THR A 242 -24.54 -10.82 -11.06
CA THR A 242 -23.20 -10.23 -11.12
C THR A 242 -22.36 -10.85 -10.01
N ILE A 243 -21.19 -11.39 -10.36
CA ILE A 243 -20.28 -12.09 -9.45
C ILE A 243 -19.95 -11.15 -8.28
N VAL A 244 -20.30 -11.56 -7.05
CA VAL A 244 -19.75 -10.94 -5.85
C VAL A 244 -18.46 -11.70 -5.57
N GLU A 245 -17.32 -11.07 -5.86
CA GLU A 245 -16.03 -11.57 -5.41
C GLU A 245 -16.08 -11.79 -3.90
N THR A 246 -15.82 -13.02 -3.47
CA THR A 246 -15.57 -13.35 -2.08
C THR A 246 -14.35 -12.58 -1.62
N LYS A 247 -14.57 -11.56 -0.77
CA LYS A 247 -13.52 -10.83 -0.05
C LYS A 247 -12.55 -11.81 0.61
N ASN A 248 -11.26 -11.70 0.28
CA ASN A 248 -10.17 -12.28 1.07
C ASN A 248 -10.27 -11.77 2.53
N PRO A 249 -10.24 -12.64 3.58
CA PRO A 249 -10.41 -12.21 4.97
C PRO A 249 -9.17 -11.58 5.64
N HIS A 250 -8.10 -11.28 4.90
CA HIS A 250 -6.92 -10.61 5.44
C HIS A 250 -6.65 -9.28 4.72
N GLY A 251 -7.49 -8.31 5.05
CA GLY A 251 -7.34 -6.90 4.72
C GLY A 251 -8.29 -6.10 5.62
N GLY A 252 -7.74 -5.18 6.39
CA GLY A 252 -8.36 -4.56 7.57
C GLY A 252 -9.75 -3.96 7.38
N GLY A 253 -10.50 -3.90 8.48
CA GLY A 253 -11.77 -3.18 8.55
C GLY A 253 -12.40 -3.27 9.92
N GLU A 254 -12.23 -2.20 10.69
CA GLU A 254 -12.69 -1.98 12.06
C GLU A 254 -14.22 -2.11 12.25
N LEU A 255 -14.60 -2.38 13.50
CA LEU A 255 -15.97 -2.39 14.03
C LEU A 255 -16.69 -1.05 13.84
N PRO A 256 -18.02 -1.05 13.64
CA PRO A 256 -18.84 0.08 14.05
C PRO A 256 -19.98 -0.32 14.99
N THR A 257 -20.08 0.34 16.14
CA THR A 257 -21.36 0.49 16.85
C THR A 257 -21.75 1.96 16.90
N THR A 258 -22.94 2.23 16.36
CA THR A 258 -23.92 3.28 16.71
C THR A 258 -23.55 4.76 16.52
N GLY A 259 -24.30 5.47 15.67
CA GLY A 259 -24.65 6.87 15.97
C GLY A 259 -24.84 7.96 14.87
N GLY A 260 -25.13 7.66 13.59
CA GLY A 260 -25.61 8.64 12.56
C GLY A 260 -24.57 9.63 11.97
N PRO A 261 -24.85 10.45 10.91
CA PRO A 261 -25.91 10.49 9.90
C PRO A 261 -25.42 9.93 8.51
N PRO A 262 -26.07 10.19 7.35
CA PRO A 262 -26.39 9.18 6.34
C PRO A 262 -25.17 8.44 5.72
N THR A 263 -25.38 7.15 5.44
CA THR A 263 -24.44 6.23 4.80
C THR A 263 -23.93 6.75 3.45
N MET A 264 -22.60 6.89 3.32
CA MET A 264 -21.92 7.08 2.05
C MET A 264 -22.17 5.88 1.10
N PRO A 265 -22.31 6.09 -0.22
CA PRO A 265 -22.49 5.01 -1.17
C PRO A 265 -21.28 4.07 -1.16
N ALA A 266 -21.54 2.78 -1.33
CA ALA A 266 -20.51 1.74 -1.35
C ALA A 266 -19.49 1.98 -2.47
N VAL A 267 -18.21 1.78 -2.16
CA VAL A 267 -17.12 1.80 -3.15
C VAL A 267 -17.38 0.71 -4.18
N GLY A 268 -17.73 1.10 -5.41
CA GLY A 268 -18.02 0.20 -6.53
C GLY A 268 -19.02 0.74 -7.57
N ASP A 269 -19.84 1.73 -7.24
CA ASP A 269 -20.66 2.43 -8.25
C ASP A 269 -19.79 3.47 -8.98
N ALA A 270 -19.32 3.13 -10.19
CA ALA A 270 -18.65 4.08 -11.07
C ALA A 270 -19.53 5.34 -11.22
N ALA A 271 -18.95 6.52 -10.96
CA ALA A 271 -19.65 7.80 -11.02
C ALA A 271 -20.38 7.96 -12.37
N PRO A 272 -21.66 8.39 -12.40
CA PRO A 272 -22.44 8.50 -13.64
C PRO A 272 -22.01 9.65 -14.57
N ASN A 273 -20.86 10.29 -14.32
CA ASN A 273 -20.31 11.40 -15.08
C ASN A 273 -18.86 11.09 -15.48
N HIS A 274 -18.62 10.83 -16.75
CA HIS A 274 -17.31 10.45 -17.26
C HIS A 274 -17.06 11.00 -18.66
N LEU A 275 -15.89 11.57 -18.90
CA LEU A 275 -15.47 12.08 -20.21
C LEU A 275 -14.18 11.37 -20.61
N ILE A 276 -14.22 10.68 -21.75
CA ILE A 276 -13.04 10.10 -22.38
C ILE A 276 -12.69 10.96 -23.58
N LEU A 277 -11.47 11.49 -23.59
CA LEU A 277 -10.88 12.22 -24.70
C LEU A 277 -9.97 11.27 -25.47
N PHE A 278 -10.01 11.35 -26.79
CA PHE A 278 -9.24 10.51 -27.70
C PHE A 278 -8.40 11.40 -28.61
N VAL A 279 -7.09 11.12 -28.70
CA VAL A 279 -6.19 11.79 -29.65
C VAL A 279 -5.74 10.80 -30.72
N ALA A 280 -6.13 11.08 -31.97
CA ALA A 280 -5.78 10.26 -33.12
C ALA A 280 -4.35 10.55 -33.61
N ASN A 281 -3.82 9.68 -34.46
CA ASN A 281 -2.45 9.82 -34.99
C ASN A 281 -2.26 11.08 -35.85
N ASP A 282 -3.34 11.63 -36.42
CA ASP A 282 -3.34 12.89 -37.17
C ASP A 282 -3.50 14.12 -36.26
N GLY A 283 -3.54 13.93 -34.93
CA GLY A 283 -3.76 14.97 -33.93
C GLY A 283 -5.22 15.36 -33.75
N ALA A 284 -6.17 14.73 -34.46
CA ALA A 284 -7.58 15.01 -34.29
C ALA A 284 -8.07 14.55 -32.91
N ILE A 285 -8.82 15.42 -32.22
CA ILE A 285 -9.35 15.15 -30.89
C ILE A 285 -10.84 14.82 -31.00
N SER A 286 -11.25 13.75 -30.32
CA SER A 286 -12.64 13.32 -30.22
C SER A 286 -12.98 12.92 -28.79
N TYR A 287 -14.27 12.79 -28.47
CA TYR A 287 -14.70 12.52 -27.11
C TYR A 287 -15.87 11.53 -27.04
N GLU A 288 -15.97 10.84 -25.91
CA GLU A 288 -17.17 10.16 -25.40
C GLU A 288 -17.50 10.73 -24.02
N LEU A 289 -18.70 11.27 -23.86
CA LEU A 289 -19.18 11.93 -22.66
C LEU A 289 -20.40 11.18 -22.13
N LEU A 290 -20.32 10.73 -20.89
CA LEU A 290 -21.44 10.26 -20.10
C LEU A 290 -21.80 11.35 -19.09
N SER A 291 -23.06 11.79 -19.12
CA SER A 291 -23.63 12.69 -18.12
C SER A 291 -24.89 12.08 -17.55
N ARG A 292 -25.05 12.15 -16.23
CA ARG A 292 -26.28 11.77 -15.55
C ARG A 292 -27.50 12.57 -16.03
N LYS A 293 -27.30 13.85 -16.37
CA LYS A 293 -28.37 14.78 -16.78
C LYS A 293 -28.67 14.68 -18.29
N SER A 294 -27.62 14.57 -19.10
CA SER A 294 -27.71 14.71 -20.56
C SER A 294 -27.54 13.40 -21.32
N GLY A 295 -27.29 12.29 -20.63
CA GLY A 295 -27.06 10.98 -21.26
C GLY A 295 -25.67 10.86 -21.89
N LYS A 296 -25.56 10.01 -22.92
CA LYS A 296 -24.31 9.79 -23.66
C LYS A 296 -24.22 10.75 -24.85
N SER A 297 -23.07 11.37 -25.04
CA SER A 297 -22.71 12.19 -26.21
C SER A 297 -21.34 11.78 -26.72
N SER A 298 -21.10 11.91 -28.02
CA SER A 298 -19.77 11.73 -28.61
C SER A 298 -19.59 12.66 -29.81
N GLY A 299 -18.35 13.00 -30.14
CA GLY A 299 -18.08 13.87 -31.27
C GLY A 299 -16.62 14.28 -31.39
N LYS A 300 -16.35 15.17 -32.34
CA LYS A 300 -15.05 15.84 -32.47
C LYS A 300 -15.03 17.08 -31.56
N ILE A 301 -13.86 17.40 -31.04
CA ILE A 301 -13.62 18.62 -30.28
C ILE A 301 -12.52 19.43 -30.98
N ASP A 302 -12.83 20.70 -31.24
CA ASP A 302 -11.83 21.64 -31.76
C ASP A 302 -11.15 22.34 -30.58
N ILE A 303 -9.85 22.59 -30.72
CA ILE A 303 -9.07 23.35 -29.73
C ILE A 303 -9.70 24.74 -29.54
N ASN A 304 -9.73 25.22 -28.29
CA ASN A 304 -10.32 26.48 -27.83
C ASN A 304 -11.85 26.59 -27.99
N LYS A 305 -12.56 25.50 -28.32
CA LYS A 305 -14.02 25.49 -28.28
C LYS A 305 -14.54 24.84 -26.99
N PRO A 306 -15.51 25.46 -26.29
CA PRO A 306 -16.07 24.90 -25.07
C PRO A 306 -16.95 23.67 -25.37
N LEU A 307 -16.73 22.60 -24.61
CA LEU A 307 -17.57 21.42 -24.54
C LEU A 307 -18.45 21.51 -23.30
N THR A 308 -19.77 21.55 -23.51
CA THR A 308 -20.74 21.43 -22.41
C THR A 308 -20.77 19.99 -21.92
N THR A 309 -20.33 19.76 -20.68
CA THR A 309 -20.22 18.41 -20.10
C THR A 309 -21.56 17.87 -19.61
N GLY A 310 -22.54 18.74 -19.37
CA GLY A 310 -23.78 18.38 -18.69
C GLY A 310 -23.57 17.97 -17.22
N TRP A 311 -22.38 18.24 -16.66
CA TRP A 311 -22.07 18.11 -15.24
C TRP A 311 -22.21 19.50 -14.62
N ALA A 312 -23.34 19.75 -13.96
CA ALA A 312 -23.71 21.10 -13.50
C ALA A 312 -23.64 22.13 -14.66
N ASP A 313 -22.85 23.20 -14.48
CA ASP A 313 -22.62 24.31 -15.42
C ASP A 313 -21.19 24.32 -15.99
N TRP A 314 -20.45 23.22 -15.85
CA TRP A 314 -19.04 23.15 -16.23
C TRP A 314 -18.84 23.16 -17.74
N GLN A 315 -17.90 23.99 -18.19
CA GLN A 315 -17.44 24.01 -19.58
C GLN A 315 -15.98 23.59 -19.63
N LEU A 316 -15.70 22.54 -20.41
CA LEU A 316 -14.34 22.07 -20.66
C LEU A 316 -13.81 22.68 -21.96
N VAL A 317 -12.62 23.26 -21.91
CA VAL A 317 -11.90 23.79 -23.08
C VAL A 317 -10.55 23.09 -23.16
N ILE A 318 -10.23 22.52 -24.32
CA ILE A 318 -8.87 22.07 -24.62
C ILE A 318 -8.15 23.23 -25.28
N ASP A 319 -7.14 23.79 -24.62
CA ASP A 319 -6.39 24.96 -25.13
C ASP A 319 -5.01 24.58 -25.71
N LYS A 320 -4.47 23.41 -25.33
CA LYS A 320 -3.23 22.86 -25.94
C LYS A 320 -3.35 21.37 -26.18
N ALA A 321 -2.74 20.91 -27.27
CA ALA A 321 -2.57 19.49 -27.58
C ALA A 321 -1.19 19.25 -28.18
N MET A 322 -0.54 18.17 -27.75
CA MET A 322 0.75 17.70 -28.23
C MET A 322 0.56 16.25 -28.69
N PRO A 323 0.64 15.95 -30.00
CA PRO A 323 0.54 14.57 -30.49
C PRO A 323 1.65 13.65 -29.96
N HIS A 324 2.81 14.25 -29.71
CA HIS A 324 4.04 13.61 -29.27
C HIS A 324 4.60 14.43 -28.11
N ALA A 325 4.51 13.89 -26.89
CA ALA A 325 5.04 14.54 -25.70
C ALA A 325 5.89 13.58 -24.86
N GLU A 326 6.92 14.13 -24.25
CA GLU A 326 7.67 13.54 -23.17
C GLU A 326 7.08 14.00 -21.83
N GLN A 327 7.00 13.08 -20.87
CA GLN A 327 6.59 13.41 -19.52
C GLN A 327 7.65 14.30 -18.88
N TRP A 328 7.23 15.44 -18.38
CA TRP A 328 8.11 16.36 -17.69
C TRP A 328 7.36 16.99 -16.51
N MET A 329 8.05 17.11 -15.38
CA MET A 329 7.52 17.70 -14.16
C MET A 329 8.28 18.99 -13.85
N ASP A 330 7.53 20.05 -13.58
CA ASP A 330 8.08 21.27 -13.00
C ASP A 330 7.93 21.21 -11.49
N PHE A 331 9.05 21.35 -10.78
CA PHE A 331 9.09 21.27 -9.34
C PHE A 331 9.22 22.66 -8.72
N THR A 332 8.33 22.97 -7.78
CA THR A 332 8.34 24.24 -7.05
C THR A 332 8.04 24.02 -5.57
N PRO A 333 8.58 24.85 -4.66
CA PRO A 333 8.20 24.83 -3.26
C PRO A 333 6.70 25.03 -3.09
N ALA A 334 6.07 24.20 -2.25
CA ALA A 334 4.66 24.35 -1.92
C ALA A 334 4.43 25.71 -1.23
N LYS A 335 3.36 26.43 -1.61
CA LYS A 335 2.97 27.67 -0.95
C LYS A 335 2.27 27.32 0.36
N SER A 336 2.79 27.80 1.49
CA SER A 336 2.31 27.49 2.86
C SER A 336 0.87 27.93 3.19
N GLU A 337 0.10 28.46 2.23
CA GLU A 337 -1.26 29.00 2.45
C GLU A 337 -2.40 28.09 1.94
N THR A 338 -2.12 26.89 1.43
CA THR A 338 -3.19 25.96 0.99
C THR A 338 -3.04 24.57 1.58
N THR A 339 -2.68 24.46 2.85
CA THR A 339 -2.95 23.24 3.62
C THR A 339 -4.44 23.22 4.00
N SER A 340 -5.29 23.07 2.98
CA SER A 340 -6.66 22.58 3.22
C SER A 340 -6.51 21.12 3.62
N THR A 341 -6.90 20.83 4.85
CA THR A 341 -7.12 19.50 5.42
C THR A 341 -8.05 18.68 4.51
N SER A 342 -7.48 18.10 3.46
CA SER A 342 -8.09 17.04 2.68
C SER A 342 -7.43 15.75 3.13
N ALA A 343 -8.22 14.92 3.80
CA ALA A 343 -7.84 13.54 4.10
C ALA A 343 -7.57 12.83 2.76
N GLY A 344 -6.29 12.72 2.39
CA GLY A 344 -5.85 12.13 1.12
C GLY A 344 -4.71 12.84 0.40
N ALA A 345 -4.23 14.01 0.86
CA ALA A 345 -3.04 14.64 0.27
C ALA A 345 -1.81 13.74 0.45
N ALA A 346 -1.19 13.31 -0.66
CA ALA A 346 0.09 12.64 -0.64
C ALA A 346 1.10 13.51 0.11
N GLU A 347 1.85 12.92 1.05
CA GLU A 347 2.92 13.61 1.77
C GLU A 347 3.93 14.11 0.73
N LEU A 348 4.01 15.44 0.54
CA LEU A 348 4.90 16.04 -0.45
C LEU A 348 6.35 15.83 -0.01
N PRO A 349 7.26 15.40 -0.89
CA PRO A 349 8.65 15.21 -0.54
C PRO A 349 9.34 16.57 -0.29
N ASP A 350 10.38 16.58 0.52
CA ASP A 350 11.32 17.69 0.57
C ASP A 350 12.16 17.76 -0.71
N GLY A 351 12.91 18.84 -0.88
CA GLY A 351 13.81 18.94 -2.01
C GLY A 351 14.85 20.03 -1.92
N VAL A 352 15.83 19.93 -2.80
CA VAL A 352 16.95 20.86 -2.89
C VAL A 352 16.95 21.56 -4.24
N ARG A 353 17.32 22.84 -4.25
CA ARG A 353 17.58 23.56 -5.48
C ARG A 353 19.06 23.50 -5.78
N ILE A 354 19.41 22.86 -6.89
CA ILE A 354 20.79 22.80 -7.36
C ILE A 354 21.06 23.96 -8.30
N ARG A 355 22.31 24.46 -8.28
CA ARG A 355 22.87 25.35 -9.29
C ARG A 355 24.06 24.66 -9.94
N VAL A 356 24.05 24.61 -11.26
CA VAL A 356 25.13 24.07 -12.08
C VAL A 356 25.64 25.18 -12.99
N GLU A 357 26.92 25.50 -12.87
CA GLU A 357 27.59 26.53 -13.67
C GLU A 357 28.64 25.88 -14.57
N GLN A 358 28.55 26.08 -15.89
CA GLN A 358 29.51 25.54 -16.86
C GLN A 358 29.64 26.50 -18.05
N ASN A 359 30.87 26.78 -18.49
CA ASN A 359 31.15 27.63 -19.67
C ASN A 359 30.51 29.03 -19.64
N GLY A 360 30.25 29.58 -18.44
CA GLY A 360 29.57 30.89 -18.27
C GLY A 360 28.05 30.81 -18.28
N GLU A 361 27.46 29.64 -18.49
CA GLU A 361 26.03 29.39 -18.34
C GLU A 361 25.73 28.90 -16.93
N THR A 362 24.55 29.26 -16.42
CA THR A 362 24.05 28.87 -15.11
C THR A 362 22.67 28.26 -15.24
N LEU A 363 22.50 27.04 -14.75
CA LEU A 363 21.21 26.36 -14.64
C LEU A 363 20.86 26.17 -13.17
N GLU A 364 19.61 26.47 -12.80
CA GLU A 364 19.06 26.14 -11.50
C GLU A 364 17.82 25.28 -11.63
N GLN A 365 17.72 24.20 -10.84
CA GLN A 365 16.58 23.29 -10.88
C GLN A 365 16.32 22.68 -9.49
N TRP A 366 15.05 22.46 -9.17
CA TRP A 366 14.63 21.72 -7.99
C TRP A 366 14.74 20.21 -8.22
N VAL A 367 15.26 19.51 -7.20
CA VAL A 367 15.39 18.05 -7.17
C VAL A 367 14.65 17.55 -5.92
N PRO A 368 13.43 17.00 -6.07
CA PRO A 368 12.69 16.42 -4.95
C PRO A 368 13.33 15.12 -4.46
N ALA A 369 13.09 14.78 -3.19
CA ALA A 369 13.55 13.53 -2.62
C ALA A 369 12.88 12.34 -3.31
N GLY A 370 13.67 11.31 -3.62
CA GLY A 370 13.24 10.14 -4.39
C GLY A 370 13.27 10.34 -5.91
N TRP A 371 13.51 11.54 -6.41
CA TRP A 371 13.60 11.84 -7.84
C TRP A 371 15.04 11.87 -8.35
N GLN A 372 15.18 11.54 -9.64
CA GLN A 372 16.39 11.75 -10.41
C GLN A 372 16.07 12.71 -11.55
N VAL A 373 16.86 13.77 -11.67
CA VAL A 373 16.75 14.76 -12.74
C VAL A 373 18.00 14.74 -13.61
N THR A 374 17.83 15.13 -14.87
CA THR A 374 18.92 15.25 -15.83
C THR A 374 19.25 16.73 -16.02
N VAL A 375 20.54 17.06 -15.90
CA VAL A 375 21.07 18.41 -16.07
C VAL A 375 21.85 18.45 -17.39
N PRO A 376 21.53 19.37 -18.32
CA PRO A 376 22.19 19.48 -19.62
C PRO A 376 23.59 20.11 -19.52
N THR A 377 24.53 19.38 -18.92
CA THR A 377 25.97 19.70 -18.93
C THR A 377 26.64 19.18 -20.21
N LEU A 378 27.82 19.70 -20.51
CA LEU A 378 28.64 19.30 -21.65
C LEU A 378 29.86 18.48 -21.21
N PRO A 379 30.33 17.52 -22.04
CA PRO A 379 29.79 17.10 -23.33
C PRO A 379 28.57 16.17 -23.22
N ASN A 380 28.31 15.57 -22.05
CA ASN A 380 27.13 14.74 -21.78
C ASN A 380 26.40 15.25 -20.54
N GLU A 381 25.12 14.92 -20.46
CA GLU A 381 24.25 15.31 -19.36
C GLU A 381 24.66 14.67 -18.02
N THR A 382 24.58 15.44 -16.94
CA THR A 382 24.83 14.98 -15.58
C THR A 382 23.51 14.57 -14.94
N MET A 383 23.45 13.38 -14.35
CA MET A 383 22.27 12.94 -13.59
C MET A 383 22.43 13.30 -12.12
N VAL A 384 21.40 13.89 -11.53
CA VAL A 384 21.38 14.32 -10.13
C VAL A 384 20.15 13.71 -9.45
N ALA A 385 20.36 13.01 -8.34
CA ALA A 385 19.29 12.42 -7.55
C ALA A 385 19.39 12.85 -6.08
N TYR A 386 18.27 13.25 -5.50
CA TYR A 386 18.17 13.59 -4.08
C TYR A 386 17.35 12.54 -3.34
N GLY A 387 17.74 12.24 -2.10
CA GLY A 387 16.97 11.35 -1.24
C GLY A 387 17.87 10.63 -0.24
N TRP A 388 17.39 9.51 0.28
CA TRP A 388 18.08 8.76 1.33
C TRP A 388 19.43 8.21 0.87
N LYS A 389 20.42 8.35 1.73
CA LYS A 389 21.73 7.74 1.55
C LYS A 389 21.59 6.23 1.48
N THR A 390 22.01 5.67 0.35
CA THR A 390 22.00 4.23 0.12
C THR A 390 23.34 3.62 0.53
N LEU A 391 23.32 2.71 1.50
CA LEU A 391 24.49 1.90 1.84
C LEU A 391 24.36 0.51 1.19
N PRO A 392 25.39 0.04 0.45
CA PRO A 392 25.44 -1.34 0.02
C PRO A 392 25.53 -2.24 1.26
N LEU A 393 24.82 -3.35 1.22
CA LEU A 393 24.98 -4.39 2.23
C LEU A 393 26.34 -5.05 2.00
N PRO A 394 27.09 -5.38 3.07
CA PRO A 394 28.32 -6.18 2.93
C PRO A 394 28.03 -7.66 2.61
N ILE A 395 26.77 -7.99 2.31
CA ILE A 395 26.29 -9.33 1.96
C ILE A 395 25.36 -9.24 0.74
N GLY A 396 25.52 -10.18 -0.19
CA GLY A 396 24.57 -10.49 -1.25
C GLY A 396 23.55 -11.53 -0.77
N LEU A 397 22.34 -11.46 -1.31
CA LEU A 397 21.25 -12.37 -1.00
C LEU A 397 20.62 -12.88 -2.30
N GLU A 398 20.44 -14.20 -2.38
CA GLU A 398 19.78 -14.89 -3.48
C GLU A 398 18.70 -15.82 -2.90
N LEU A 399 17.48 -15.71 -3.42
CA LEU A 399 16.40 -16.64 -3.09
C LEU A 399 16.57 -17.91 -3.93
N LEU A 400 16.84 -19.04 -3.28
CA LEU A 400 16.99 -20.33 -3.96
C LEU A 400 15.66 -21.06 -4.10
N ASP A 401 14.82 -20.99 -3.07
CA ASP A 401 13.53 -21.67 -3.03
C ASP A 401 12.57 -20.97 -2.06
N PHE A 402 11.27 -21.06 -2.36
CA PHE A 402 10.21 -20.47 -1.55
C PHE A 402 9.03 -21.43 -1.42
N GLU A 403 8.70 -21.78 -0.18
CA GLU A 403 7.65 -22.73 0.14
C GLU A 403 6.49 -22.03 0.87
N VAL A 404 5.26 -22.22 0.37
CA VAL A 404 4.02 -21.80 1.05
C VAL A 404 3.28 -23.03 1.53
N LYS A 405 3.24 -23.23 2.84
CA LYS A 405 2.35 -24.22 3.48
C LYS A 405 0.95 -23.61 3.53
N ARG A 406 -0.06 -24.29 3.00
CA ARG A 406 -1.47 -23.85 3.03
C ARG A 406 -2.27 -24.57 4.12
N ASN A 407 -3.34 -23.93 4.58
CA ASN A 407 -4.32 -24.56 5.45
C ASN A 407 -5.08 -25.62 4.67
N GLU A 408 -5.37 -26.75 5.30
CA GLU A 408 -6.09 -27.83 4.65
C GLU A 408 -7.54 -27.40 4.36
N GLY A 409 -7.97 -27.48 3.10
CA GLY A 409 -9.33 -27.11 2.67
C GLY A 409 -9.54 -25.64 2.33
N SER A 410 -8.49 -24.82 2.35
CA SER A 410 -8.51 -23.41 1.92
C SER A 410 -7.21 -23.06 1.21
N ASP A 411 -7.21 -22.04 0.35
CA ASP A 411 -5.97 -21.51 -0.22
C ASP A 411 -5.21 -20.55 0.72
N SER A 412 -5.71 -20.39 1.96
CA SER A 412 -5.09 -19.56 2.98
C SER A 412 -3.71 -20.09 3.40
N PRO A 413 -2.66 -19.25 3.45
CA PRO A 413 -1.32 -19.66 3.87
C PRO A 413 -1.26 -19.94 5.37
N ALA A 414 -0.78 -21.13 5.74
CA ALA A 414 -0.46 -21.56 7.10
C ALA A 414 0.97 -21.20 7.53
N GLY A 415 1.87 -20.98 6.58
CA GLY A 415 3.24 -20.58 6.83
C GLY A 415 4.04 -20.44 5.54
N PHE A 416 5.10 -19.65 5.60
CA PHE A 416 5.98 -19.39 4.46
C PHE A 416 7.43 -19.49 4.89
N LYS A 417 8.26 -20.08 4.03
CA LYS A 417 9.66 -20.39 4.27
C LYS A 417 10.48 -20.02 3.04
N SER A 418 11.54 -19.25 3.26
CA SER A 418 12.50 -18.91 2.22
C SER A 418 13.81 -19.63 2.46
N THR A 419 14.36 -20.24 1.42
CA THR A 419 15.72 -20.76 1.39
C THR A 419 16.61 -19.77 0.67
N LEU A 420 17.62 -19.25 1.37
CA LEU A 420 18.46 -18.15 0.90
C LEU A 420 19.91 -18.59 0.80
N ARG A 421 20.60 -18.11 -0.23
CA ARG A 421 22.06 -18.07 -0.27
C ARG A 421 22.51 -16.66 0.09
N VAL A 422 23.41 -16.57 1.07
CA VAL A 422 24.10 -15.35 1.45
C VAL A 422 25.54 -15.42 0.93
N SER A 423 26.05 -14.36 0.32
CA SER A 423 27.43 -14.25 -0.14
C SER A 423 28.10 -13.00 0.44
N SER A 424 29.33 -13.11 0.95
CA SER A 424 30.14 -11.96 1.36
C SER A 424 30.94 -11.40 0.17
N SER A 425 31.37 -10.14 0.27
CA SER A 425 32.36 -9.54 -0.65
C SER A 425 33.67 -10.34 -0.70
N ASP A 426 33.98 -11.07 0.38
CA ASP A 426 35.21 -11.85 0.53
C ASP A 426 35.11 -13.25 -0.12
N GLY A 427 33.99 -13.55 -0.81
CA GLY A 427 33.75 -14.81 -1.53
C GLY A 427 33.18 -15.96 -0.67
N GLU A 428 33.03 -15.77 0.64
CA GLU A 428 32.34 -16.73 1.50
C GLU A 428 30.84 -16.78 1.17
N SER A 429 30.26 -17.98 1.09
CA SER A 429 28.82 -18.14 0.94
C SER A 429 28.24 -19.16 1.92
N ALA A 430 26.99 -18.95 2.31
CA ALA A 430 26.24 -19.87 3.15
C ALA A 430 24.81 -19.98 2.65
N THR A 431 24.26 -21.19 2.72
CA THR A 431 22.84 -21.44 2.43
C THR A 431 22.11 -21.71 3.74
N GLY A 432 20.94 -21.11 3.92
CA GLY A 432 20.11 -21.32 5.09
C GLY A 432 18.65 -20.96 4.83
N ALA A 433 17.76 -21.36 5.73
CA ALA A 433 16.34 -21.09 5.61
C ALA A 433 15.86 -20.16 6.72
N CYS A 434 14.95 -19.26 6.38
CA CYS A 434 14.22 -18.43 7.34
C CYS A 434 12.71 -18.64 7.20
N TRP A 435 12.02 -18.80 8.32
CA TRP A 435 10.56 -18.96 8.40
C TRP A 435 10.03 -18.35 9.71
N MET A 436 8.73 -18.46 9.94
CA MET A 436 8.06 -17.84 11.09
C MET A 436 8.74 -18.17 12.42
N ASN A 437 9.23 -17.12 13.11
CA ASN A 437 9.99 -17.19 14.36
C ASN A 437 11.35 -17.93 14.31
N HIS A 438 11.85 -18.24 13.12
CA HIS A 438 13.12 -18.93 12.91
C HIS A 438 14.00 -18.16 11.92
N PRO A 439 14.82 -17.21 12.42
CA PRO A 439 15.71 -16.43 11.58
C PRO A 439 16.95 -17.23 11.16
N PHE A 440 17.40 -17.02 9.93
CA PHE A 440 18.70 -17.50 9.47
C PHE A 440 19.81 -16.57 9.98
N SER A 441 20.88 -17.12 10.56
CA SER A 441 21.99 -16.34 11.11
C SER A 441 23.25 -16.48 10.25
N TYR A 442 23.82 -15.36 9.83
CA TYR A 442 25.04 -15.31 9.02
C TYR A 442 25.96 -14.14 9.41
N PRO A 443 27.28 -14.35 9.56
CA PRO A 443 27.96 -15.65 9.59
C PRO A 443 27.59 -16.44 10.86
N SER A 444 27.48 -17.77 10.76
CA SER A 444 27.02 -18.64 11.86
C SER A 444 28.12 -18.98 12.90
N SER A 445 29.28 -18.35 12.82
CA SER A 445 30.38 -18.57 13.78
C SER A 445 29.99 -18.12 15.18
N TRP A 446 30.28 -18.98 16.17
CA TRP A 446 30.02 -18.73 17.59
C TRP A 446 30.68 -17.44 18.07
N LEU A 447 31.96 -17.23 17.74
CA LEU A 447 32.71 -16.04 18.13
C LEU A 447 32.02 -14.77 17.62
N ARG A 448 31.59 -14.75 16.35
CA ARG A 448 30.92 -13.59 15.74
C ARG A 448 29.56 -13.30 16.36
N THR A 449 28.82 -14.36 16.71
CA THR A 449 27.54 -14.27 17.43
C THR A 449 27.72 -13.73 18.84
N TRP A 450 28.82 -14.09 19.50
CA TRP A 450 29.14 -13.59 20.82
C TRP A 450 29.53 -12.09 20.79
N THR A 451 30.29 -11.68 19.78
CA THR A 451 30.83 -10.31 19.61
C THR A 451 29.93 -9.32 18.87
N GLY A 452 28.82 -9.76 18.25
CA GLY A 452 27.87 -8.86 17.57
C GLY A 452 28.17 -8.53 16.10
N PHE A 453 28.76 -9.49 15.39
CA PHE A 453 29.04 -9.40 13.95
C PHE A 453 28.19 -10.38 13.13
N THR A 454 27.05 -10.80 13.67
CA THR A 454 26.11 -11.72 13.01
C THR A 454 24.88 -10.96 12.54
N TYR A 455 24.48 -11.19 11.29
CA TYR A 455 23.19 -10.77 10.74
C TYR A 455 22.15 -11.86 10.98
N LYS A 456 20.95 -11.45 11.37
CA LYS A 456 19.76 -12.29 11.46
C LYS A 456 18.81 -11.91 10.35
N ILE A 457 18.47 -12.88 9.52
CA ILE A 457 17.59 -12.74 8.38
C ILE A 457 16.28 -13.42 8.75
N SER A 458 15.24 -12.62 8.93
CA SER A 458 13.90 -13.08 9.28
C SER A 458 12.99 -12.99 8.08
N GLN A 459 12.09 -13.95 7.94
CA GLN A 459 11.05 -13.89 6.92
C GLN A 459 10.04 -12.78 7.27
N ALA A 460 9.77 -11.86 6.34
CA ALA A 460 8.92 -10.69 6.58
C ALA A 460 7.61 -10.74 5.78
N SER A 461 7.66 -11.03 4.48
CA SER A 461 6.48 -11.13 3.60
C SER A 461 6.81 -11.91 2.33
N TRP A 462 5.83 -12.15 1.46
CA TRP A 462 6.01 -12.82 0.18
C TRP A 462 5.03 -12.28 -0.85
N ASN A 463 5.27 -12.57 -2.14
CA ASN A 463 4.39 -12.15 -3.22
C ASN A 463 3.43 -13.29 -3.63
N PRO A 464 2.11 -13.17 -3.41
CA PRO A 464 1.09 -14.16 -3.81
C PRO A 464 1.07 -14.50 -5.29
N GLU A 465 1.41 -13.54 -6.13
CA GLU A 465 1.37 -13.67 -7.59
C GLU A 465 2.69 -14.18 -8.17
N ASN A 466 3.77 -14.14 -7.38
CA ASN A 466 5.11 -14.56 -7.82
C ASN A 466 5.90 -15.22 -6.68
N LEU A 467 5.88 -16.55 -6.65
CA LEU A 467 6.64 -17.35 -5.68
C LEU A 467 8.16 -17.22 -5.84
N GLY A 468 8.65 -16.67 -6.96
CA GLY A 468 10.06 -16.32 -7.15
C GLY A 468 10.50 -15.06 -6.40
N GLN A 469 9.61 -14.42 -5.63
CA GLN A 469 9.88 -13.21 -4.87
C GLN A 469 9.47 -13.36 -3.40
N SER A 470 10.41 -13.06 -2.50
CA SER A 470 10.20 -13.08 -1.06
C SER A 470 10.82 -11.86 -0.42
N SER A 471 10.20 -11.36 0.65
CA SER A 471 10.65 -10.21 1.42
C SER A 471 11.21 -10.68 2.76
N VAL A 472 12.45 -10.29 3.05
CA VAL A 472 13.16 -10.66 4.27
C VAL A 472 13.66 -9.42 5.00
N GLN A 473 13.68 -9.48 6.33
CA GLN A 473 14.22 -8.44 7.19
C GLN A 473 15.61 -8.85 7.67
N ILE A 474 16.58 -7.96 7.54
CA ILE A 474 17.96 -8.20 7.98
C ILE A 474 18.24 -7.32 9.20
N LEU A 475 18.58 -7.93 10.32
CA LEU A 475 18.98 -7.25 11.55
C LEU A 475 20.43 -7.57 11.88
N ARG A 476 21.20 -6.59 12.34
CA ARG A 476 22.50 -6.85 12.96
C ARG A 476 22.30 -7.21 14.42
N ASP A 477 22.69 -8.41 14.84
CA ASP A 477 22.64 -8.81 16.24
C ASP A 477 23.79 -8.13 17.00
N PRO A 478 23.54 -7.32 18.06
CA PRO A 478 24.59 -6.65 18.84
C PRO A 478 25.46 -7.62 19.66
N GLY A 479 25.15 -8.91 19.62
CA GLY A 479 25.94 -9.95 20.22
C GLY A 479 25.43 -10.36 21.59
N TRP A 480 25.88 -11.53 22.03
CA TRP A 480 25.49 -12.08 23.32
C TRP A 480 26.18 -11.39 24.47
N LEU A 481 27.44 -10.97 24.32
CA LEU A 481 28.23 -10.36 25.39
C LEU A 481 27.50 -9.19 26.06
N LEU A 482 27.00 -8.24 25.26
CA LEU A 482 26.29 -7.07 25.77
C LEU A 482 24.99 -7.46 26.50
N LYS A 483 24.27 -8.45 25.97
CA LYS A 483 23.03 -8.98 26.55
C LYS A 483 23.31 -9.65 27.91
N TRP A 484 24.31 -10.52 27.98
CA TRP A 484 24.68 -11.22 29.21
C TRP A 484 25.24 -10.28 30.28
N ILE A 485 26.06 -9.29 29.91
CA ILE A 485 26.54 -8.28 30.86
C ILE A 485 25.38 -7.49 31.44
N GLY A 486 24.44 -7.03 30.60
CA GLY A 486 23.25 -6.33 31.06
C GLY A 486 22.40 -7.18 32.01
N SER A 487 22.12 -8.43 31.65
CA SER A 487 21.38 -9.35 32.52
C SER A 487 22.11 -9.62 33.83
N LEU A 488 23.43 -9.79 33.81
CA LEU A 488 24.24 -10.00 35.01
C LEU A 488 24.19 -8.77 35.93
N LEU A 489 24.27 -7.55 35.40
CA LEU A 489 24.15 -6.32 36.17
C LEU A 489 22.78 -6.20 36.85
N VAL A 490 21.70 -6.60 36.17
CA VAL A 490 20.36 -6.66 36.77
C VAL A 490 20.32 -7.66 37.92
N VAL A 491 20.85 -8.87 37.73
CA VAL A 491 20.90 -9.90 38.79
C VAL A 491 21.74 -9.42 39.98
N ILE A 492 22.90 -8.79 39.73
CA ILE A 492 23.75 -8.22 40.78
C ILE A 492 23.01 -7.09 41.52
N GLY A 493 22.33 -6.20 40.81
CA GLY A 493 21.55 -5.12 41.42
C GLY A 493 20.44 -5.64 42.34
N VAL A 494 19.69 -6.64 41.89
CA VAL A 494 18.66 -7.32 42.69
C VAL A 494 19.30 -8.01 43.91
N PHE A 495 20.39 -8.74 43.71
CA PHE A 495 21.13 -9.39 44.79
C PHE A 495 21.61 -8.37 45.83
N MET A 496 22.18 -7.24 45.39
CA MET A 496 22.59 -6.15 46.28
C MET A 496 21.41 -5.56 47.05
N MET A 497 20.27 -5.36 46.40
CA MET A 497 19.08 -4.83 47.04
C MET A 497 18.58 -5.75 48.16
N PHE A 498 18.55 -7.07 47.95
CA PHE A 498 17.97 -7.99 48.94
C PHE A 498 18.96 -8.49 50.00
N TYR A 499 20.23 -8.69 49.64
CA TYR A 499 21.21 -9.35 50.51
C TYR A 499 22.25 -8.38 51.10
N LEU A 500 22.46 -7.20 50.50
CA LEU A 500 23.42 -6.21 50.98
C LEU A 500 22.75 -4.98 51.63
N GLN A 501 21.43 -4.78 51.51
CA GLN A 501 20.69 -3.73 52.24
C GLN A 501 20.71 -3.85 53.79
N PRO A 502 20.88 -5.02 54.45
CA PRO A 502 20.97 -5.06 55.92
C PRO A 502 22.21 -4.34 56.47
N TYR A 503 23.24 -4.09 55.66
CA TYR A 503 24.50 -3.48 56.09
C TYR A 503 24.57 -1.94 55.93
N ARG A 504 23.50 -1.29 55.44
CA ARG A 504 23.40 0.18 55.38
C ARG A 504 22.67 0.81 56.58
N LYS A 505 22.51 0.09 57.69
CA LYS A 505 22.05 0.63 58.96
C LYS A 505 23.22 0.79 59.93
N GLN A 506 24.08 1.79 59.70
CA GLN A 506 24.88 2.47 60.73
C GLN A 506 25.68 3.61 60.10
N THR A 507 24.99 4.70 59.78
CA THR A 507 25.55 6.04 59.93
C THR A 507 24.38 6.93 60.31
N GLU A 508 23.99 6.84 61.59
CA GLU A 508 23.16 7.86 62.23
C GLU A 508 23.90 9.18 62.14
N GLY A 509 23.39 10.11 61.32
CA GLY A 509 23.61 11.53 61.45
C GLY A 509 22.28 12.15 61.83
N GLU A 510 22.24 12.82 62.98
CA GLU A 510 21.07 13.33 63.70
C GLU A 510 20.00 14.01 62.80
N PRO A 511 18.69 13.80 63.07
CA PRO A 511 17.65 14.63 62.49
C PRO A 511 17.72 16.04 63.07
N ILE A 512 17.82 17.02 62.17
CA ILE A 512 17.80 18.45 62.45
C ILE A 512 16.44 18.81 63.07
N THR A 513 16.35 18.89 64.39
CA THR A 513 15.17 19.43 65.09
C THR A 513 15.24 20.96 65.05
N LEU A 514 14.41 21.56 64.20
CA LEU A 514 14.09 22.99 64.24
C LEU A 514 13.39 23.31 65.57
N THR A 515 14.14 23.88 66.51
CA THR A 515 13.64 24.43 67.78
C THR A 515 12.78 25.66 67.52
N GLY A 516 11.47 25.53 67.74
CA GLY A 516 10.56 26.69 67.86
C GLY A 516 10.79 27.44 69.19
N PRO A 517 10.70 28.78 69.22
CA PRO A 517 11.09 29.56 70.38
C PRO A 517 9.97 29.62 71.44
N LYS A 518 10.34 29.51 72.72
CA LYS A 518 9.51 29.89 73.87
C LYS A 518 10.40 30.42 75.01
N PRO A 519 9.87 31.30 75.88
CA PRO A 519 10.05 32.74 75.84
C PRO A 519 10.94 33.25 77.00
N PRO A 520 11.37 34.54 76.99
CA PRO A 520 12.29 35.05 77.99
C PRO A 520 11.58 35.62 79.22
N LYS A 521 12.18 35.41 80.40
CA LYS A 521 12.14 36.22 81.64
C LYS A 521 12.75 35.35 82.75
N ARG A 522 13.58 35.83 83.68
CA ARG A 522 14.00 37.16 84.07
C ARG A 522 15.23 36.99 84.96
N ALA A 523 16.05 38.04 84.97
CA ALA A 523 17.31 38.24 85.65
C ALA A 523 17.41 37.81 87.13
N GLN A 524 18.68 37.49 87.47
CA GLN A 524 19.40 37.82 88.72
C GLN A 524 18.88 37.14 90.01
N GLU A 525 19.71 36.62 90.92
CA GLU A 525 21.12 36.81 91.21
C GLU A 525 21.53 35.79 92.30
N LEU A 526 22.84 35.67 92.53
CA LEU A 526 23.45 35.28 93.81
C LEU A 526 23.33 33.80 94.27
N HIS A 527 24.33 33.02 93.85
CA HIS A 527 25.09 32.16 94.76
C HIS A 527 25.64 33.00 95.96
N PRO A 528 26.05 32.43 97.13
CA PRO A 528 26.69 31.11 97.23
C PRO A 528 26.53 30.35 98.58
N VAL A 529 27.20 29.19 98.59
CA VAL A 529 27.81 28.45 99.71
C VAL A 529 26.92 27.59 100.63
N ALA A 530 27.29 26.32 100.58
CA ALA A 530 27.00 25.25 101.52
C ALA A 530 27.26 25.59 103.00
N ARG A 531 26.26 25.31 103.84
CA ARG A 531 26.37 24.25 104.84
C ARG A 531 25.00 23.74 105.20
#